data_AF-A0A9D6EEH4-F1
#
_entry.id   AF-A0A9D6EEH4-F1
#
_cell.length_a   1.000
_cell.length_b   1.000
_cell.length_c   1.000
_cell.angle_alpha   90.00
_cell.angle_beta   90.00
_cell.angle_gamma   90.00
#
_symmetry.space_group_name_H-M   'P 1'
#
loop_
_entity.id
_entity.type
_entity.pdbx_description
1 polymer ?
#
loop_
_entity_poly.entity_id
_entity_poly.type
_entity_poly.pdbx_seq_one_letter_code
_entity_poly.pdbx_strand_id
1 'polypeptide(L)'
;MGPWRDAEVGGDLPGAREYPRLRVVEAFPAVVEGREVICLRDPAGLTDAILVIPRRLLPVLALFDGEHSLLDIQAEVMRRSGELLYRDGLAELVETLDRQLFLEGPRLEGERARLEAAFRAGPTRPPLHAGKAYAGDPQGLRAQIEACFTHADGPGLPGPATAGRLRAVIAPHIDLHRGGPAYAWTYRAVAEAAEAECFIIFGTAHAGMPHPFAVTPKTYDTPLGPLPVDREFIETLGHRYGGNLLGSEFAHRAEHSIEFQAVFLRYLFAGRREFTVVPILASFLHEALAAGVDPEADPRV
;
A
#
# COMPACT_ATOMS: atom_id res chain seq x y z
N MET A 1 -29.22 -23.69 -5.00
CA MET A 1 -29.23 -23.66 -3.52
C MET A 1 -27.96 -22.93 -3.11
N GLY A 2 -28.08 -21.66 -2.71
CA GLY A 2 -26.93 -20.84 -2.29
C GLY A 2 -26.67 -20.95 -0.79
N PRO A 3 -25.45 -20.66 -0.31
CA PRO A 3 -25.02 -20.94 1.06
C PRO A 3 -25.55 -19.94 2.13
N TRP A 4 -26.62 -19.20 1.85
CA TRP A 4 -27.11 -18.09 2.69
C TRP A 4 -28.25 -18.51 3.62
N ARG A 5 -28.15 -19.69 4.21
CA ARG A 5 -29.06 -20.10 5.30
C ARG A 5 -28.22 -20.54 6.48
N ASP A 6 -28.09 -19.60 7.41
CA ASP A 6 -28.24 -19.78 8.85
C ASP A 6 -27.28 -18.81 9.57
N ALA A 7 -27.79 -17.60 9.79
CA ALA A 7 -27.29 -16.69 10.81
C ALA A 7 -28.50 -15.95 11.40
N GLU A 8 -29.11 -16.54 12.42
CA GLU A 8 -29.91 -15.77 13.37
C GLU A 8 -28.97 -14.78 14.08
N VAL A 9 -29.25 -13.48 14.04
CA VAL A 9 -29.20 -12.59 15.21
C VAL A 9 -30.02 -11.33 14.91
N GLY A 10 -31.16 -11.19 15.60
CA GLY A 10 -31.78 -9.90 15.84
C GLY A 10 -30.97 -9.14 16.89
N GLY A 11 -30.58 -7.91 16.56
CA GLY A 11 -29.93 -6.98 17.46
C GLY A 11 -29.90 -5.61 16.80
N ASP A 12 -30.52 -4.64 17.46
CA ASP A 12 -30.58 -3.25 17.01
C ASP A 12 -29.15 -2.75 16.73
N LEU A 13 -28.90 -2.26 15.52
CA LEU A 13 -27.56 -1.82 15.13
C LEU A 13 -27.22 -0.54 15.93
N PRO A 14 -26.09 -0.49 16.66
CA PRO A 14 -25.70 0.74 17.36
C PRO A 14 -25.56 1.91 16.37
N GLY A 15 -25.93 3.12 16.81
CA GLY A 15 -26.12 4.32 15.97
C GLY A 15 -24.95 4.72 15.04
N ALA A 16 -23.74 4.22 15.25
CA ALA A 16 -22.60 4.36 14.33
C ALA A 16 -22.81 3.66 12.97
N ARG A 17 -23.87 2.86 12.84
CA ARG A 17 -24.17 2.04 11.65
C ARG A 17 -25.37 2.56 10.85
N GLU A 18 -26.01 3.63 11.33
CA GLU A 18 -27.09 4.28 10.60
C GLU A 18 -26.55 5.07 9.41
N TYR A 19 -25.33 5.62 9.52
CA TYR A 19 -24.67 6.44 8.49
C TYR A 19 -23.33 5.80 8.07
N PRO A 20 -23.35 4.75 7.23
CA PRO A 20 -22.14 4.04 6.85
C PRO A 20 -21.24 4.91 5.97
N ARG A 21 -19.92 4.86 6.23
CA ARG A 21 -18.90 5.51 5.39
C ARG A 21 -17.89 4.48 4.90
N LEU A 22 -17.90 4.22 3.60
CA LEU A 22 -16.91 3.37 2.94
C LEU A 22 -15.59 4.13 2.87
N ARG A 23 -14.51 3.51 3.33
CA ARG A 23 -13.17 4.11 3.20
C ARG A 23 -12.67 4.03 1.75
N VAL A 24 -11.50 4.61 1.49
CA VAL A 24 -10.81 4.40 0.21
C VAL A 24 -10.42 2.92 0.09
N VAL A 25 -11.04 2.25 -0.88
CA VAL A 25 -10.86 0.83 -1.20
C VAL A 25 -10.58 0.69 -2.68
N GLU A 26 -9.87 -0.37 -3.06
CA GLU A 26 -9.72 -0.69 -4.48
C GLU A 26 -10.84 -1.62 -4.92
N ALA A 27 -11.52 -1.24 -5.99
CA ALA A 27 -12.59 -2.00 -6.62
C ALA A 27 -12.15 -2.46 -8.01
N PHE A 28 -12.26 -3.77 -8.28
CA PHE A 28 -11.91 -4.33 -9.58
C PHE A 28 -12.95 -5.36 -10.04
N PRO A 29 -13.26 -5.41 -11.35
CA PRO A 29 -14.20 -6.39 -11.88
C PRO A 29 -13.59 -7.79 -11.89
N ALA A 30 -14.43 -8.80 -11.61
CA ALA A 30 -14.05 -10.20 -11.69
C ALA A 30 -15.22 -11.08 -12.13
N VAL A 31 -14.92 -12.33 -12.47
CA VAL A 31 -15.92 -13.38 -12.72
C VAL A 31 -15.73 -14.47 -11.68
N VAL A 32 -16.75 -14.67 -10.85
CA VAL A 32 -16.77 -15.71 -9.80
C VAL A 32 -17.94 -16.64 -10.09
N GLU A 33 -17.66 -17.93 -10.26
CA GLU A 33 -18.67 -18.95 -10.62
C GLU A 33 -19.53 -18.56 -11.83
N GLY A 34 -18.92 -17.94 -12.84
CA GLY A 34 -19.61 -17.50 -14.06
C GLY A 34 -20.47 -16.25 -13.92
N ARG A 35 -20.40 -15.55 -12.77
CA ARG A 35 -21.13 -14.29 -12.53
C ARG A 35 -20.18 -13.12 -12.49
N GLU A 36 -20.55 -12.03 -13.16
CA GLU A 36 -19.85 -10.76 -13.06
C GLU A 36 -20.06 -10.14 -11.67
N VAL A 37 -18.96 -9.81 -11.02
CA VAL A 37 -18.91 -9.23 -9.68
C VAL A 37 -17.88 -8.11 -9.62
N ILE A 38 -17.95 -7.30 -8.58
CA ILE A 38 -16.87 -6.39 -8.20
C ILE A 38 -16.22 -6.96 -6.94
N CYS A 39 -14.91 -7.10 -6.97
CA CYS A 39 -14.14 -7.40 -5.79
C CYS A 39 -13.65 -6.11 -5.15
N LEU A 40 -13.81 -5.99 -3.83
CA LEU A 40 -13.21 -4.92 -3.03
C LEU A 40 -12.00 -5.47 -2.28
N ARG A 41 -10.89 -4.74 -2.31
CA ARG A 41 -9.68 -5.04 -1.52
C ARG A 41 -9.18 -3.80 -0.81
N ASP A 42 -8.43 -4.04 0.27
CA ASP A 42 -7.80 -3.00 1.05
C ASP A 42 -6.39 -2.64 0.53
N PRO A 43 -6.19 -1.44 -0.06
CA PRO A 43 -4.86 -1.00 -0.45
C PRO A 43 -3.97 -0.61 0.76
N ALA A 44 -4.55 -0.32 1.92
CA ALA A 44 -3.82 0.08 3.13
C ALA A 44 -3.31 -1.12 3.96
N GLY A 45 -3.66 -2.35 3.58
CA GLY A 45 -3.18 -3.57 4.23
C GLY A 45 -3.57 -3.71 5.72
N LEU A 46 -4.72 -3.13 6.12
CA LEU A 46 -5.34 -3.32 7.44
C LEU A 46 -6.11 -4.65 7.50
N THR A 47 -6.59 -5.14 6.36
CA THR A 47 -7.20 -6.46 6.19
C THR A 47 -6.68 -7.18 4.94
N ASP A 48 -6.57 -8.51 4.99
CA ASP A 48 -6.32 -9.35 3.80
C ASP A 48 -7.63 -9.84 3.15
N ALA A 49 -8.79 -9.45 3.68
CA ALA A 49 -10.08 -9.85 3.14
C ALA A 49 -10.33 -9.27 1.74
N ILE A 50 -10.88 -10.10 0.86
CA ILE A 50 -11.41 -9.70 -0.45
C ILE A 50 -12.92 -9.90 -0.42
N LEU A 51 -13.68 -8.82 -0.58
CA LEU A 51 -15.14 -8.88 -0.58
C LEU A 51 -15.67 -8.98 -2.00
N VAL A 52 -16.50 -9.98 -2.25
CA VAL A 52 -17.14 -10.19 -3.55
C VAL A 52 -18.53 -9.57 -3.52
N ILE A 53 -18.69 -8.46 -4.24
CA ILE A 53 -19.91 -7.66 -4.25
C ILE A 53 -20.62 -7.82 -5.60
N PRO A 54 -21.91 -8.19 -5.63
CA PRO A 54 -22.70 -8.16 -6.85
C PRO A 54 -22.73 -6.75 -7.47
N ARG A 55 -22.57 -6.63 -8.80
CA ARG A 55 -22.51 -5.32 -9.48
C ARG A 55 -23.71 -4.41 -9.17
N ARG A 56 -24.89 -4.97 -8.93
CA ARG A 56 -26.11 -4.24 -8.56
C ARG A 56 -26.01 -3.46 -7.23
N LEU A 57 -25.07 -3.82 -6.36
CA LEU A 57 -24.86 -3.13 -5.08
C LEU A 57 -23.90 -1.94 -5.20
N LEU A 58 -23.27 -1.68 -6.36
CA LEU A 58 -22.39 -0.52 -6.52
C LEU A 58 -23.08 0.82 -6.26
N PRO A 59 -24.31 1.07 -6.76
CA PRO A 59 -25.01 2.33 -6.45
C PRO A 59 -25.32 2.47 -4.97
N VAL A 60 -25.48 1.36 -4.24
CA VAL A 60 -25.69 1.34 -2.78
C VAL A 60 -24.40 1.76 -2.07
N LEU A 61 -23.27 1.15 -2.42
CA LEU A 61 -21.96 1.49 -1.85
C LEU A 61 -21.53 2.93 -2.15
N ALA A 62 -21.94 3.48 -3.29
CA ALA A 62 -21.68 4.88 -3.63
C ALA A 62 -22.39 5.88 -2.71
N LEU A 63 -23.40 5.44 -1.95
CA LEU A 63 -24.10 6.23 -0.94
C LEU A 63 -23.58 5.96 0.48
N PHE A 64 -22.51 5.17 0.64
CA PHE A 64 -21.86 4.96 1.94
C PHE A 64 -20.83 6.08 2.15
N ASP A 65 -21.30 7.30 2.29
CA ASP A 65 -20.49 8.51 2.44
C ASP A 65 -20.43 9.04 3.89
N GLY A 66 -21.21 8.46 4.79
CA GLY A 66 -21.38 8.93 6.17
C GLY A 66 -22.38 10.06 6.32
N GLU A 67 -23.05 10.47 5.23
CA GLU A 67 -24.09 11.51 5.24
C GLU A 67 -25.49 10.91 5.03
N HIS A 68 -25.61 9.87 4.19
CA HIS A 68 -26.88 9.17 3.99
C HIS A 68 -27.15 8.14 5.09
N SER A 69 -28.35 8.22 5.70
CA SER A 69 -28.83 7.17 6.60
C SER A 69 -29.20 5.91 5.82
N LEU A 70 -29.36 4.77 6.52
CA LEU A 70 -29.87 3.54 5.89
C LEU A 70 -31.23 3.77 5.22
N LEU A 71 -32.10 4.59 5.84
CA LEU A 71 -33.39 4.95 5.26
C LEU A 71 -33.24 5.80 3.99
N ASP A 72 -32.32 6.77 3.99
CA ASP A 72 -32.05 7.60 2.81
C ASP A 72 -31.54 6.74 1.64
N ILE A 73 -30.62 5.82 1.94
CA ILE A 73 -30.07 4.88 0.96
C ILE A 73 -31.19 4.02 0.37
N GLN A 74 -32.08 3.47 1.19
CA GLN A 74 -33.23 2.69 0.71
C GLN A 74 -34.15 3.52 -0.18
N ALA A 75 -34.48 4.75 0.23
CA ALA A 75 -35.34 5.64 -0.54
C ALA A 75 -34.70 6.00 -1.90
N GLU A 76 -33.40 6.28 -1.91
CA GLU A 76 -32.68 6.68 -3.11
C GLU A 76 -32.51 5.52 -4.11
N VAL A 77 -32.23 4.31 -3.61
CA VAL A 77 -32.15 3.09 -4.44
C VAL A 77 -33.51 2.80 -5.07
N MET A 78 -34.60 2.86 -4.29
CA MET A 78 -35.96 2.68 -4.81
C MET A 78 -36.28 3.73 -5.88
N ARG A 79 -35.93 4.99 -5.64
CA ARG A 79 -36.17 6.09 -6.59
C ARG A 79 -35.41 5.93 -7.91
N ARG A 80 -34.17 5.45 -7.88
CA ARG A 80 -33.32 5.32 -9.08
C ARG A 80 -33.57 4.04 -9.88
N SER A 81 -33.80 2.92 -9.20
CA SER A 81 -33.85 1.59 -9.82
C SER A 81 -35.25 0.99 -9.88
N GLY A 82 -36.18 1.47 -9.04
CA GLY A 82 -37.48 0.82 -8.82
C GLY A 82 -37.40 -0.48 -8.01
N GLU A 83 -36.22 -0.88 -7.55
CA GLU A 83 -36.02 -2.07 -6.72
C GLU A 83 -36.14 -1.75 -5.23
N LEU A 84 -36.86 -2.60 -4.49
CA LEU A 84 -36.96 -2.50 -3.04
C LEU A 84 -35.71 -3.12 -2.40
N LEU A 85 -34.91 -2.30 -1.73
CA LEU A 85 -33.83 -2.78 -0.86
C LEU A 85 -34.37 -2.97 0.56
N TYR A 86 -34.39 -4.21 1.05
CA TYR A 86 -34.85 -4.51 2.42
C TYR A 86 -33.86 -4.00 3.45
N ARG A 87 -34.38 -3.45 4.56
CA ARG A 87 -33.56 -2.87 5.64
C ARG A 87 -32.60 -3.90 6.23
N ASP A 88 -33.08 -5.12 6.46
CA ASP A 88 -32.27 -6.20 7.03
C ASP A 88 -31.09 -6.57 6.14
N GLY A 89 -31.30 -6.63 4.82
CA GLY A 89 -30.23 -6.91 3.86
C GLY A 89 -29.20 -5.79 3.77
N LEU A 90 -29.64 -4.53 3.89
CA LEU A 90 -28.74 -3.37 3.95
C LEU A 90 -27.94 -3.36 5.26
N ALA A 91 -28.60 -3.64 6.39
CA ALA A 91 -27.97 -3.77 7.69
C ALA A 91 -26.91 -4.89 7.71
N GLU A 92 -27.20 -6.04 7.11
CA GLU A 92 -26.25 -7.16 6.97
C GLU A 92 -25.05 -6.80 6.10
N LEU A 93 -25.26 -6.05 5.01
CA LEU A 93 -24.18 -5.54 4.16
C LEU A 93 -23.25 -4.60 4.95
N VAL A 94 -23.83 -3.65 5.69
CA VAL A 94 -23.08 -2.71 6.55
C VAL A 94 -22.27 -3.46 7.60
N GLU A 95 -22.90 -4.39 8.32
CA GLU A 95 -22.22 -5.22 9.32
C GLU A 95 -21.09 -6.06 8.70
N THR A 96 -21.29 -6.62 7.50
CA THR A 96 -20.25 -7.38 6.81
C THR A 96 -19.07 -6.50 6.43
N LEU A 97 -19.31 -5.30 5.90
CA LEU A 97 -18.26 -4.35 5.55
C LEU A 97 -17.52 -3.83 6.80
N ASP A 98 -18.23 -3.49 7.88
CA ASP A 98 -17.65 -3.07 9.16
C ASP A 98 -16.75 -4.18 9.73
N ARG A 99 -17.29 -5.39 9.89
CA ARG A 99 -16.54 -6.55 10.44
C ARG A 99 -15.27 -6.84 9.65
N GLN A 100 -15.29 -6.61 8.33
CA GLN A 100 -14.16 -6.83 7.44
C GLN A 100 -13.27 -5.58 7.29
N LEU A 101 -13.53 -4.51 8.04
CA LEU A 101 -12.74 -3.28 8.11
C LEU A 101 -12.79 -2.44 6.82
N PHE A 102 -13.90 -2.48 6.07
CA PHE A 102 -14.12 -1.65 4.88
C PHE A 102 -14.83 -0.32 5.19
N LEU A 103 -15.44 -0.19 6.37
CA LEU A 103 -16.07 1.05 6.80
C LEU A 103 -15.19 1.83 7.78
N GLU A 104 -15.26 3.15 7.71
CA GLU A 104 -14.77 4.04 8.76
C GLU A 104 -15.58 3.82 10.05
N GLY A 105 -14.92 3.92 11.20
CA GLY A 105 -15.57 3.82 12.50
C GLY A 105 -14.69 3.17 13.59
N PRO A 106 -15.27 2.95 14.80
CA PRO A 106 -14.51 2.52 15.97
C PRO A 106 -13.77 1.19 15.81
N ARG A 107 -14.30 0.26 15.01
CA ARG A 107 -13.67 -1.04 14.77
C ARG A 107 -12.40 -0.89 13.93
N LEU A 108 -12.47 -0.13 12.85
CA LEU A 108 -11.32 0.19 12.01
C LEU A 108 -10.27 0.97 12.79
N GLU A 109 -10.69 1.97 13.57
CA GLU A 109 -9.81 2.76 14.44
C GLU A 109 -9.06 1.88 15.45
N GLY A 110 -9.78 0.99 16.13
CA GLY A 110 -9.19 0.05 17.09
C GLY A 110 -8.18 -0.89 16.43
N GLU A 111 -8.50 -1.43 15.26
CA GLU A 111 -7.59 -2.34 14.55
C GLU A 111 -6.36 -1.60 14.00
N ARG A 112 -6.55 -0.40 13.43
CA ARG A 112 -5.44 0.45 12.98
C ARG A 112 -4.50 0.78 14.14
N ALA A 113 -5.02 1.19 15.28
CA ALA A 113 -4.22 1.46 16.47
C ALA A 113 -3.46 0.21 16.95
N ARG A 114 -4.09 -0.97 16.90
CA ARG A 114 -3.45 -2.25 17.23
C ARG A 114 -2.28 -2.56 16.28
N LEU A 115 -2.50 -2.44 14.98
CA LEU A 115 -1.48 -2.70 13.95
C LEU A 115 -0.34 -1.70 14.02
N GLU A 116 -0.64 -0.42 14.25
CA GLU A 116 0.36 0.63 14.42
C GLU A 116 1.21 0.39 15.67
N ALA A 117 0.59 0.06 16.80
CA ALA A 117 1.33 -0.28 18.02
C ALA A 117 2.23 -1.51 17.82
N ALA A 118 1.72 -2.56 17.14
CA ALA A 118 2.50 -3.75 16.82
C ALA A 118 3.68 -3.43 15.89
N PHE A 119 3.45 -2.63 14.85
CA PHE A 119 4.51 -2.18 13.94
C PHE A 119 5.56 -1.37 14.69
N ARG A 120 5.15 -0.39 15.50
CA ARG A 120 6.05 0.44 16.30
C ARG A 120 6.93 -0.40 17.23
N ALA A 121 6.37 -1.41 17.90
CA ALA A 121 7.09 -2.30 18.79
C ALA A 121 8.06 -3.27 18.06
N GLY A 122 7.80 -3.59 16.79
CA GLY A 122 8.63 -4.51 16.00
C GLY A 122 9.98 -3.90 15.57
N PRO A 123 11.07 -4.68 15.47
CA PRO A 123 12.37 -4.17 15.04
C PRO A 123 12.50 -4.03 13.51
N THR A 124 11.61 -4.65 12.74
CA THR A 124 11.68 -4.73 11.29
C THR A 124 10.38 -4.28 10.62
N ARG A 125 10.50 -3.96 9.33
CA ARG A 125 9.39 -3.74 8.40
C ARG A 125 9.26 -5.01 7.55
N PRO A 126 8.20 -5.82 7.72
CA PRO A 126 8.04 -7.09 7.00
C PRO A 126 7.78 -6.86 5.50
N PRO A 127 8.12 -7.80 4.59
CA PRO A 127 7.90 -7.67 3.14
C PRO A 127 6.43 -7.94 2.79
N LEU A 128 5.54 -6.98 3.00
CA LEU A 128 4.09 -7.18 2.82
C LEU A 128 3.66 -7.49 1.38
N HIS A 129 4.50 -7.23 0.37
CA HIS A 129 4.21 -7.52 -1.03
C HIS A 129 4.87 -8.82 -1.53
N ALA A 130 5.66 -9.50 -0.69
CA ALA A 130 6.20 -10.83 -0.98
C ALA A 130 5.04 -11.84 -1.12
N GLY A 131 5.06 -12.61 -2.20
CA GLY A 131 4.00 -13.55 -2.57
C GLY A 131 2.75 -12.89 -3.17
N LYS A 132 2.70 -11.55 -3.24
CA LYS A 132 1.60 -10.79 -3.84
C LYS A 132 2.05 -10.10 -5.14
N ALA A 133 3.01 -9.18 -5.05
CA ALA A 133 3.51 -8.41 -6.19
C ALA A 133 4.82 -8.98 -6.79
N TYR A 134 5.58 -9.71 -5.98
CA TYR A 134 6.79 -10.41 -6.37
C TYR A 134 6.89 -11.75 -5.63
N ALA A 135 7.75 -12.65 -6.10
CA ALA A 135 7.89 -13.98 -5.51
C ALA A 135 8.34 -13.92 -4.04
N GLY A 136 7.65 -14.68 -3.18
CA GLY A 136 7.87 -14.64 -1.73
C GLY A 136 9.09 -15.44 -1.25
N ASP A 137 9.64 -16.32 -2.09
CA ASP A 137 10.80 -17.14 -1.78
C ASP A 137 12.08 -16.59 -2.45
N PRO A 138 13.27 -16.86 -1.89
CA PRO A 138 14.51 -16.30 -2.41
C PRO A 138 14.85 -16.71 -3.85
N GLN A 139 14.52 -17.96 -4.24
CA GLN A 139 14.87 -18.47 -5.57
C GLN A 139 13.95 -17.86 -6.64
N GLY A 140 12.64 -17.86 -6.37
CA GLY A 140 11.65 -17.23 -7.23
C GLY A 140 11.92 -15.75 -7.42
N LEU A 141 12.29 -15.02 -6.35
CA LEU A 141 12.58 -13.59 -6.46
C LEU A 141 13.82 -13.32 -7.31
N ARG A 142 14.89 -14.11 -7.16
CA ARG A 142 16.08 -14.00 -8.02
C ARG A 142 15.73 -14.23 -9.48
N ALA A 143 15.00 -15.31 -9.77
CA ALA A 143 14.59 -15.63 -11.14
C ALA A 143 13.70 -14.53 -11.75
N GLN A 144 12.77 -13.98 -10.95
CA GLN A 144 11.90 -12.89 -11.40
C GLN A 144 12.68 -11.61 -11.71
N ILE A 145 13.66 -11.24 -10.88
CA ILE A 145 14.52 -10.08 -11.13
C ILE A 145 15.45 -10.33 -12.34
N GLU A 146 16.03 -11.53 -12.46
CA GLU A 146 16.84 -11.92 -13.62
C GLU A 146 16.05 -11.87 -14.93
N ALA A 147 14.78 -12.27 -14.90
CA ALA A 147 13.88 -12.15 -16.04
C ALA A 147 13.65 -10.69 -16.45
N CYS A 148 13.68 -9.73 -15.50
CA CYS A 148 13.61 -8.30 -15.82
C CYS A 148 14.84 -7.85 -16.63
N PHE A 149 16.04 -8.31 -16.25
CA PHE A 149 17.28 -8.01 -16.97
C PHE A 149 17.36 -8.67 -18.34
N THR A 150 16.90 -9.91 -18.44
CA THR A 150 17.01 -10.75 -19.64
C THR A 150 15.77 -10.70 -20.56
N HIS A 151 14.77 -9.89 -20.21
CA HIS A 151 13.63 -9.59 -21.08
C HIS A 151 14.11 -9.04 -22.43
N ALA A 152 13.30 -9.17 -23.50
CA ALA A 152 13.64 -8.67 -24.83
C ALA A 152 13.95 -7.15 -24.84
N ASP A 153 13.24 -6.39 -24.00
CA ASP A 153 13.45 -4.94 -23.78
C ASP A 153 14.42 -4.63 -22.61
N GLY A 154 14.95 -5.66 -21.96
CA GLY A 154 15.86 -5.53 -20.82
C GLY A 154 17.29 -5.22 -21.27
N PRO A 155 18.12 -4.65 -20.38
CA PRO A 155 19.50 -4.30 -20.72
C PRO A 155 20.48 -5.48 -20.71
N GLY A 156 20.04 -6.69 -20.36
CA GLY A 156 20.94 -7.79 -19.99
C GLY A 156 21.44 -7.67 -18.54
N LEU A 157 22.05 -8.75 -18.03
CA LEU A 157 22.57 -8.77 -16.66
C LEU A 157 23.70 -7.74 -16.48
N PRO A 158 23.85 -7.16 -15.27
CA PRO A 158 24.92 -6.21 -15.00
C PRO A 158 26.31 -6.83 -15.22
N GLY A 159 27.18 -6.07 -15.88
CA GLY A 159 28.60 -6.41 -16.02
C GLY A 159 29.42 -6.08 -14.77
N PRO A 160 30.75 -6.15 -14.87
CA PRO A 160 31.65 -5.73 -13.79
C PRO A 160 31.44 -4.26 -13.41
N ALA A 161 31.61 -3.96 -12.12
CA ALA A 161 31.60 -2.58 -11.66
C ALA A 161 32.68 -1.75 -12.39
N THR A 162 32.24 -0.63 -12.94
CA THR A 162 33.05 0.41 -13.54
C THR A 162 33.20 1.54 -12.52
N ALA A 163 34.38 2.17 -12.46
CA ALA A 163 34.59 3.34 -11.62
C ALA A 163 33.74 4.50 -12.16
N GLY A 164 32.56 4.68 -11.57
CA GLY A 164 31.52 5.60 -12.02
C GLY A 164 31.11 6.57 -10.91
N ARG A 165 30.66 7.77 -11.30
CA ARG A 165 30.13 8.78 -10.37
C ARG A 165 28.59 8.82 -10.38
N LEU A 166 27.93 7.66 -10.33
CA LEU A 166 26.47 7.65 -10.26
C LEU A 166 25.99 8.24 -8.92
N ARG A 167 25.20 9.31 -8.98
CA ARG A 167 24.71 10.03 -7.79
C ARG A 167 23.22 9.85 -7.52
N ALA A 168 22.42 9.65 -8.56
CA ALA A 168 20.99 9.46 -8.44
C ALA A 168 20.48 8.67 -9.65
N VAL A 169 19.36 7.98 -9.44
CA VAL A 169 18.58 7.33 -10.49
C VAL A 169 17.09 7.55 -10.21
N ILE A 170 16.28 7.45 -11.26
CA ILE A 170 14.84 7.36 -11.15
C ILE A 170 14.46 5.94 -11.56
N ALA A 171 13.72 5.26 -10.69
CA ALA A 171 13.20 3.92 -10.93
C ALA A 171 11.67 3.96 -10.87
N PRO A 172 10.97 3.13 -11.66
CA PRO A 172 9.54 2.94 -11.46
C PRO A 172 9.28 2.27 -10.09
N HIS A 173 8.03 2.32 -9.65
CA HIS A 173 7.53 1.51 -8.52
C HIS A 173 6.26 0.71 -8.87
N ILE A 174 5.97 0.55 -10.16
CA ILE A 174 4.86 -0.28 -10.65
C ILE A 174 5.17 -1.78 -10.50
N ASP A 175 4.15 -2.62 -10.42
CA ASP A 175 4.34 -4.08 -10.36
C ASP A 175 5.36 -4.60 -11.38
N LEU A 176 6.23 -5.53 -10.93
CA LEU A 176 7.37 -6.01 -11.72
C LEU A 176 6.93 -6.64 -13.06
N HIS A 177 5.76 -7.29 -13.10
CA HIS A 177 5.24 -7.89 -14.33
C HIS A 177 4.86 -6.84 -15.40
N ARG A 178 4.65 -5.57 -15.01
CA ARG A 178 4.34 -4.46 -15.93
C ARG A 178 5.58 -3.64 -16.27
N GLY A 179 6.48 -3.45 -15.30
CA GLY A 179 7.59 -2.50 -15.41
C GLY A 179 9.00 -3.12 -15.38
N GLY A 180 9.12 -4.44 -15.30
CA GLY A 180 10.38 -5.15 -15.04
C GLY A 180 11.60 -4.63 -15.83
N PRO A 181 11.54 -4.54 -17.16
CA PRO A 181 12.67 -4.06 -17.97
C PRO A 181 13.15 -2.65 -17.58
N ALA A 182 12.23 -1.74 -17.22
CA ALA A 182 12.59 -0.39 -16.80
C ALA A 182 13.34 -0.38 -15.46
N TYR A 183 12.95 -1.23 -14.50
CA TYR A 183 13.76 -1.44 -13.29
C TYR A 183 15.16 -1.94 -13.65
N ALA A 184 15.26 -2.92 -14.55
CA ALA A 184 16.52 -3.53 -14.91
C ALA A 184 17.49 -2.52 -15.53
N TRP A 185 17.03 -1.61 -16.39
CA TRP A 185 17.85 -0.51 -16.92
C TRP A 185 18.44 0.36 -15.80
N THR A 186 17.60 0.78 -14.86
CA THR A 186 18.04 1.58 -13.71
C THR A 186 19.04 0.83 -12.83
N TYR A 187 18.71 -0.41 -12.47
CA TYR A 187 19.53 -1.19 -11.54
C TYR A 187 20.79 -1.78 -12.16
N ARG A 188 20.86 -1.92 -13.49
CA ARG A 188 22.13 -2.18 -14.18
C ARG A 188 23.09 -1.02 -13.99
N ALA A 189 22.64 0.22 -14.21
CA ALA A 189 23.48 1.39 -13.97
C ALA A 189 23.91 1.50 -12.50
N VAL A 190 23.03 1.18 -11.56
CA VAL A 190 23.37 1.12 -10.12
C VAL A 190 24.44 0.07 -9.84
N ALA A 191 24.29 -1.15 -10.36
CA ALA A 191 25.26 -2.21 -10.15
C ALA A 191 26.63 -1.90 -10.76
N GLU A 192 26.65 -1.28 -11.94
CA GLU A 192 27.87 -1.01 -12.69
C GLU A 192 28.57 0.28 -12.28
N ALA A 193 27.90 1.27 -11.68
CA ALA A 193 28.48 2.60 -11.47
C ALA A 193 28.25 3.22 -10.08
N ALA A 194 27.53 2.56 -9.16
CA ALA A 194 27.33 3.08 -7.80
C ALA A 194 28.38 2.56 -6.82
N GLU A 195 29.16 3.48 -6.26
CA GLU A 195 30.11 3.21 -5.17
C GLU A 195 29.50 3.44 -3.78
N ALA A 196 28.25 3.91 -3.69
CA ALA A 196 27.59 4.27 -2.44
C ALA A 196 27.46 3.09 -1.47
N GLU A 197 27.74 3.35 -0.19
CA GLU A 197 27.52 2.42 0.94
C GLU A 197 26.17 2.69 1.64
N CYS A 198 25.57 3.87 1.41
CA CYS A 198 24.25 4.24 1.91
C CYS A 198 23.39 4.75 0.75
N PHE A 199 22.22 4.13 0.55
CA PHE A 199 21.27 4.52 -0.50
C PHE A 199 20.06 5.23 0.12
N ILE A 200 19.86 6.49 -0.25
CA ILE A 200 18.65 7.23 0.12
C ILE A 200 17.56 6.90 -0.91
N ILE A 201 16.44 6.37 -0.45
CA ILE A 201 15.33 5.93 -1.31
C ILE A 201 14.12 6.80 -1.02
N PHE A 202 13.79 7.68 -1.97
CA PHE A 202 12.53 8.41 -1.94
C PHE A 202 11.41 7.55 -2.55
N GLY A 203 10.32 7.39 -1.80
CA GLY A 203 9.11 6.70 -2.22
C GLY A 203 7.89 7.60 -2.12
N THR A 204 6.85 7.31 -2.88
CA THR A 204 5.55 7.99 -2.76
C THR A 204 4.70 7.25 -1.74
N ALA A 205 4.06 7.97 -0.81
CA ALA A 205 3.05 7.36 0.05
C ALA A 205 1.67 7.46 -0.60
N HIS A 206 1.17 6.34 -1.15
CA HIS A 206 -0.10 6.31 -1.88
C HIS A 206 -1.32 6.51 -0.98
N ALA A 207 -1.22 6.13 0.30
CA ALA A 207 -2.29 6.29 1.27
C ALA A 207 -2.43 7.72 1.82
N GLY A 208 -1.51 8.63 1.47
CA GLY A 208 -1.42 9.96 2.07
C GLY A 208 -0.76 9.94 3.46
N MET A 209 -0.27 11.09 3.91
CA MET A 209 0.33 11.25 5.24
C MET A 209 0.10 12.66 5.77
N PRO A 210 -0.14 12.86 7.09
CA PRO A 210 -0.27 14.20 7.67
C PRO A 210 1.03 15.02 7.63
N HIS A 211 2.17 14.36 7.48
CA HIS A 211 3.49 14.98 7.32
C HIS A 211 4.00 14.75 5.90
N PRO A 212 4.70 15.75 5.28
CA PRO A 212 5.14 15.65 3.90
C PRO A 212 6.20 14.56 3.71
N PHE A 213 6.95 14.24 4.76
CA PHE A 213 7.96 13.20 4.77
C PHE A 213 7.80 12.27 5.96
N ALA A 214 8.08 10.98 5.74
CA ALA A 214 8.20 9.98 6.79
C ALA A 214 9.43 9.11 6.58
N VAL A 215 10.05 8.70 7.68
CA VAL A 215 11.15 7.74 7.70
C VAL A 215 10.82 6.60 8.67
N THR A 216 11.57 5.51 8.58
CA THR A 216 11.54 4.45 9.60
C THR A 216 12.96 3.95 9.89
N PRO A 217 13.37 3.81 11.17
CA PRO A 217 14.64 3.20 11.57
C PRO A 217 14.61 1.66 11.53
N LYS A 218 13.48 1.07 11.11
CA LYS A 218 13.29 -0.38 11.07
C LYS A 218 14.00 -0.99 9.86
N THR A 219 14.67 -2.12 10.07
CA THR A 219 15.27 -2.91 8.99
C THR A 219 14.18 -3.37 8.02
N TYR A 220 14.42 -3.25 6.72
CA TYR A 220 13.51 -3.75 5.70
C TYR A 220 13.78 -5.24 5.48
N ASP A 221 12.84 -6.09 5.88
CA ASP A 221 12.96 -7.52 5.60
C ASP A 221 12.63 -7.77 4.11
N THR A 222 13.39 -8.66 3.46
CA THR A 222 13.15 -9.09 2.08
C THR A 222 13.36 -10.59 1.97
N PRO A 223 12.82 -11.27 0.93
CA PRO A 223 13.14 -12.68 0.70
C PRO A 223 14.63 -12.94 0.44
N LEU A 224 15.42 -11.92 0.09
CA LEU A 224 16.88 -12.02 -0.10
C LEU A 224 17.67 -11.62 1.16
N GLY A 225 17.01 -11.66 2.32
CA GLY A 225 17.56 -11.29 3.62
C GLY A 225 17.33 -9.82 3.99
N PRO A 226 17.65 -9.45 5.24
CA PRO A 226 17.39 -8.12 5.76
C PRO A 226 18.18 -7.04 5.01
N LEU A 227 17.57 -5.87 4.88
CA LEU A 227 18.16 -4.64 4.39
C LEU A 227 18.31 -3.64 5.55
N PRO A 228 19.52 -3.48 6.10
CA PRO A 228 19.76 -2.57 7.21
C PRO A 228 19.45 -1.12 6.85
N VAL A 229 18.85 -0.39 7.79
CA VAL A 229 18.62 1.05 7.68
C VAL A 229 19.71 1.80 8.43
N ASP A 230 20.19 2.89 7.84
CA ASP A 230 21.15 3.79 8.47
C ASP A 230 20.47 4.67 9.52
N ARG A 231 20.51 4.21 10.77
CA ARG A 231 19.83 4.87 11.89
C ARG A 231 20.50 6.19 12.29
N GLU A 232 21.83 6.25 12.23
CA GLU A 232 22.60 7.46 12.56
C GLU A 232 22.31 8.56 11.53
N PHE A 233 22.21 8.21 10.25
CA PHE A 233 21.79 9.13 9.22
C PHE A 233 20.37 9.67 9.49
N ILE A 234 19.41 8.79 9.82
CA ILE A 234 18.04 9.18 10.12
C ILE A 234 17.97 10.12 11.33
N GLU A 235 18.72 9.82 12.40
CA GLU A 235 18.78 10.67 13.59
C GLU A 235 19.34 12.05 13.25
N THR A 236 20.46 12.10 12.52
CA THR A 236 21.07 13.35 12.04
C THR A 236 20.12 14.15 11.14
N LEU A 237 19.40 13.47 10.25
CA LEU A 237 18.41 14.09 9.37
C LEU A 237 17.25 14.68 10.18
N GLY A 238 16.74 13.93 11.18
CA GLY A 238 15.68 14.39 12.08
C GLY A 238 16.06 15.66 12.84
N HIS A 239 17.28 15.73 13.36
CA HIS A 239 17.78 16.92 14.04
C HIS A 239 17.88 18.15 13.13
N ARG A 240 18.17 17.96 11.83
CA ARG A 240 18.31 19.07 10.87
C ARG A 240 16.99 19.51 10.27
N TYR A 241 16.08 18.58 10.01
CA TYR A 241 14.81 18.85 9.36
C TYR A 241 13.84 19.62 10.27
N GLY A 242 13.87 19.37 11.59
CA GLY A 242 13.04 20.08 12.56
C GLY A 242 11.56 19.68 12.60
N GLY A 243 11.07 18.94 11.60
CA GLY A 243 9.74 18.32 11.59
C GLY A 243 9.74 16.87 12.11
N ASN A 244 8.54 16.33 12.36
CA ASN A 244 8.36 14.97 12.87
C ASN A 244 8.44 13.90 11.76
N LEU A 245 9.65 13.48 11.40
CA LEU A 245 9.87 12.43 10.38
C LEU A 245 9.34 11.04 10.80
N LEU A 246 9.09 10.79 12.08
CA LEU A 246 8.53 9.53 12.56
C LEU A 246 7.00 9.60 12.75
N GLY A 247 6.38 10.76 12.50
CA GLY A 247 4.95 10.99 12.74
C GLY A 247 4.04 10.18 11.82
N SER A 248 4.56 9.66 10.71
CA SER A 248 3.85 8.78 9.79
C SER A 248 4.63 7.50 9.49
N GLU A 249 5.44 7.03 10.45
CA GLU A 249 6.26 5.82 10.31
C GLU A 249 5.43 4.61 9.84
N PHE A 250 4.19 4.48 10.33
CA PHE A 250 3.29 3.37 9.96
C PHE A 250 2.97 3.30 8.47
N ALA A 251 3.06 4.41 7.73
CA ALA A 251 2.85 4.42 6.28
C ALA A 251 3.87 3.51 5.55
N HIS A 252 5.08 3.34 6.09
CA HIS A 252 6.08 2.43 5.53
C HIS A 252 5.63 0.96 5.53
N ARG A 253 4.71 0.58 6.42
CA ARG A 253 4.24 -0.81 6.53
C ARG A 253 3.60 -1.27 5.21
N ALA A 254 2.59 -0.55 4.75
CA ALA A 254 1.81 -0.95 3.58
C ALA A 254 2.34 -0.39 2.25
N GLU A 255 3.29 0.55 2.28
CA GLU A 255 3.79 1.18 1.05
C GLU A 255 4.78 0.29 0.30
N HIS A 256 4.56 0.12 -1.00
CA HIS A 256 5.36 -0.73 -1.89
C HIS A 256 6.48 0.04 -2.59
N SER A 257 6.38 1.38 -2.70
CA SER A 257 7.26 2.17 -3.56
C SER A 257 8.74 2.02 -3.23
N ILE A 258 9.07 1.89 -1.93
CA ILE A 258 10.42 1.64 -1.43
C ILE A 258 10.74 0.14 -1.39
N GLU A 259 9.76 -0.72 -1.10
CA GLU A 259 9.95 -2.17 -0.99
C GLU A 259 10.48 -2.78 -2.31
N PHE A 260 9.96 -2.33 -3.44
CA PHE A 260 10.46 -2.79 -4.75
C PHE A 260 11.91 -2.39 -4.98
N GLN A 261 12.33 -1.21 -4.50
CA GLN A 261 13.72 -0.78 -4.60
C GLN A 261 14.62 -1.61 -3.67
N ALA A 262 14.12 -1.93 -2.47
CA ALA A 262 14.82 -2.76 -1.50
C ALA A 262 15.15 -4.15 -2.07
N VAL A 263 14.20 -4.82 -2.74
CA VAL A 263 14.46 -6.15 -3.31
C VAL A 263 15.50 -6.12 -4.44
N PHE A 264 15.51 -5.08 -5.28
CA PHE A 264 16.53 -4.92 -6.32
C PHE A 264 17.92 -4.65 -5.73
N LEU A 265 18.03 -3.76 -4.74
CA LEU A 265 19.31 -3.51 -4.06
C LEU A 265 19.84 -4.76 -3.36
N ARG A 266 18.97 -5.52 -2.70
CA ARG A 266 19.34 -6.82 -2.11
C ARG A 266 19.78 -7.81 -3.16
N TYR A 267 19.09 -7.91 -4.30
CA TYR A 267 19.51 -8.78 -5.41
C TYR A 267 20.93 -8.43 -5.90
N LEU A 268 21.24 -7.14 -6.03
CA LEU A 268 22.53 -6.68 -6.55
C LEU A 268 23.68 -6.84 -5.56
N PHE A 269 23.47 -6.57 -4.27
CA PHE A 269 24.56 -6.36 -3.32
C PHE A 269 24.60 -7.33 -2.14
N ALA A 270 23.52 -8.08 -1.85
CA ALA A 270 23.51 -9.04 -0.75
C ALA A 270 24.63 -10.08 -0.89
N GLY A 271 25.47 -10.19 0.13
CA GLY A 271 26.62 -11.10 0.15
C GLY A 271 27.77 -10.71 -0.78
N ARG A 272 27.70 -9.53 -1.42
CA ARG A 272 28.77 -8.97 -2.26
C ARG A 272 29.46 -7.78 -1.60
N ARG A 273 28.69 -6.95 -0.88
CA ARG A 273 29.20 -5.86 -0.05
C ARG A 273 28.20 -5.47 1.03
N GLU A 274 28.69 -4.84 2.08
CA GLU A 274 27.87 -4.20 3.08
C GLU A 274 27.32 -2.88 2.55
N PHE A 275 26.06 -2.60 2.86
CA PHE A 275 25.40 -1.34 2.53
C PHE A 275 24.16 -1.14 3.40
N THR A 276 23.73 0.12 3.54
CA THR A 276 22.54 0.55 4.27
C THR A 276 21.61 1.34 3.36
N VAL A 277 20.39 1.58 3.84
CA VAL A 277 19.43 2.48 3.18
C VAL A 277 18.84 3.50 4.13
N VAL A 278 18.34 4.59 3.57
CA VAL A 278 17.52 5.59 4.26
C VAL A 278 16.20 5.69 3.50
N PRO A 279 15.13 5.01 3.96
CA PRO A 279 13.83 5.03 3.31
C PRO A 279 13.09 6.32 3.70
N ILE A 280 12.74 7.14 2.70
CA ILE A 280 12.00 8.38 2.90
C ILE A 280 10.72 8.31 2.07
N LEU A 281 9.57 8.21 2.72
CA LEU A 281 8.29 8.41 2.06
C LEU A 281 8.01 9.90 1.92
N ALA A 282 7.42 10.28 0.79
CA ALA A 282 7.00 11.62 0.44
C ALA A 282 5.50 11.62 0.11
N SER A 283 4.75 12.51 0.77
CA SER A 283 3.31 12.77 0.54
C SER A 283 3.05 14.26 0.62
N PHE A 284 3.39 14.99 -0.43
CA PHE A 284 3.14 16.44 -0.48
C PHE A 284 2.63 16.88 -1.85
N LEU A 285 3.17 16.33 -2.94
CA LEU A 285 2.80 16.75 -4.29
C LEU A 285 1.34 16.45 -4.62
N HIS A 286 0.84 15.25 -4.29
CA HIS A 286 -0.55 14.89 -4.58
C HIS A 286 -1.53 15.74 -3.77
N GLU A 287 -1.23 15.98 -2.49
CA GLU A 287 -2.05 16.78 -1.59
C GLU A 287 -2.08 18.25 -2.01
N ALA A 288 -0.92 18.82 -2.36
CA ALA A 288 -0.80 20.19 -2.86
C ALA A 288 -1.57 20.37 -4.18
N LEU A 289 -1.43 19.44 -5.13
CA LEU A 289 -2.19 19.46 -6.39
C LEU A 289 -3.70 19.36 -6.16
N ALA A 290 -4.14 18.46 -5.26
CA ALA A 290 -5.56 18.31 -4.92
C ALA A 290 -6.14 19.57 -4.25
N ALA A 291 -5.33 20.27 -3.45
CA ALA A 291 -5.70 21.51 -2.79
C ALA A 291 -5.53 22.77 -3.66
N GLY A 292 -4.90 22.65 -4.84
CA GLY A 292 -4.58 23.80 -5.70
C GLY A 292 -3.52 24.74 -5.11
N VAL A 293 -2.65 24.22 -4.26
CA VAL A 293 -1.59 24.97 -3.58
C VAL A 293 -0.23 24.59 -4.20
N ASP A 294 0.69 25.55 -4.24
CA ASP A 294 2.07 25.27 -4.63
C ASP A 294 2.73 24.34 -3.59
N PRO A 295 3.26 23.16 -3.98
CA PRO A 295 3.94 22.26 -3.05
C PRO A 295 5.14 22.91 -2.34
N GLU A 296 5.80 23.90 -2.96
CA GLU A 296 6.91 24.64 -2.34
C GLU A 296 6.45 25.71 -1.33
N ALA A 297 5.14 25.98 -1.24
CA ALA A 297 4.60 26.92 -0.27
C ALA A 297 4.44 26.32 1.14
N ASP A 298 4.55 24.99 1.28
CA ASP A 298 4.57 24.35 2.59
C ASP A 298 5.96 24.54 3.22
N PRO A 299 6.12 25.28 4.33
CA PRO A 299 7.42 25.53 4.97
C PRO A 299 8.09 24.27 5.52
N ARG A 300 7.40 23.12 5.48
CA ARG A 300 7.93 21.80 5.83
C ARG A 300 8.62 21.11 4.64
N VAL A 301 8.41 21.56 3.40
CA VAL A 301 9.01 21.00 2.17
C VAL A 301 10.25 21.81 1.78
#